data_AF-A0A6G0MV38-F1
#
_entry.id   AF-A0A6G0MV38-F1
#
_cell.length_a   1.000
_cell.length_b   1.000
_cell.length_c   1.000
_cell.angle_alpha   90.00
_cell.angle_beta   90.00
_cell.angle_gamma   90.00
#
_symmetry.space_group_name_H-M   'P 1'
#
loop_
_entity.id
_entity.type
_entity.pdbx_description
1 polymer ?
#
loop_
_entity_poly.entity_id
_entity_poly.type
_entity_poly.pdbx_seq_one_letter_code
_entity_poly.pdbx_strand_id
1 'polypeptide(L)'
;MDYGELVPDDLIVDVVLGRLAESDCVTRGWLLDGFPRTASQAEALLSAQGGRAAPDCVLELEVPDKEVVRRIAGRRVDPVTGKTYHVEFNPPPKDVVDRVVQRNDDTEEKIQTRLTQFHAHADALLLSLEYSLGSSLLLLPRVVLQLFQCACEFSGRHGPSGYSEAVIL
;
A
#
# COMPACT_ATOMS: atom_id res chain seq x y z
N MET A 1 -14.37 -13.86 -6.42
CA MET A 1 -14.65 -12.40 -6.29
C MET A 1 -14.09 -11.75 -7.55
N ASP A 2 -14.95 -11.33 -8.49
CA ASP A 2 -14.56 -10.96 -9.87
C ASP A 2 -14.78 -9.47 -10.24
N TYR A 3 -15.33 -8.65 -9.34
CA TYR A 3 -15.84 -7.31 -9.67
C TYR A 3 -15.00 -6.12 -9.15
N GLY A 4 -13.85 -6.35 -8.52
CA GLY A 4 -13.01 -5.25 -8.02
C GLY A 4 -13.63 -4.49 -6.84
N GLU A 5 -14.71 -5.00 -6.25
CA GLU A 5 -15.31 -4.48 -5.03
C GLU A 5 -14.36 -4.70 -3.84
N LEU A 6 -14.35 -3.73 -2.91
CA LEU A 6 -13.61 -3.85 -1.68
C LEU A 6 -14.21 -4.97 -0.82
N VAL A 7 -13.33 -5.78 -0.21
CA VAL A 7 -13.73 -6.70 0.85
C VAL A 7 -14.38 -5.87 1.97
N PRO A 8 -15.48 -6.33 2.60
CA PRO A 8 -16.14 -5.59 3.67
C PRO A 8 -15.15 -5.14 4.75
N ASP A 9 -15.27 -3.87 5.16
CA ASP A 9 -14.33 -3.21 6.08
C ASP A 9 -14.10 -4.01 7.36
N ASP A 10 -15.16 -4.49 8.01
CA ASP A 10 -15.04 -5.24 9.28
C ASP A 10 -14.17 -6.49 9.14
N LEU A 11 -14.32 -7.24 8.04
CA LEU A 11 -13.54 -8.46 7.80
C LEU A 11 -12.06 -8.16 7.56
N ILE A 12 -11.76 -7.12 6.78
CA ILE A 12 -10.36 -6.77 6.50
C ILE A 12 -9.68 -6.18 7.73
N VAL A 13 -10.40 -5.36 8.52
CA VAL A 13 -9.92 -4.82 9.79
C VAL A 13 -9.55 -5.96 10.75
N ASP A 14 -10.44 -6.93 10.95
CA ASP A 14 -10.18 -8.06 11.85
C ASP A 14 -8.95 -8.87 11.44
N VAL A 15 -8.79 -9.13 10.13
CA VAL A 15 -7.63 -9.86 9.60
C VAL A 15 -6.34 -9.08 9.83
N VAL A 16 -6.33 -7.77 9.54
CA VAL A 16 -5.14 -6.92 9.72
C VAL A 16 -4.77 -6.82 11.21
N LEU A 17 -5.73 -6.50 12.08
CA LEU A 17 -5.48 -6.37 13.51
C LEU A 17 -5.02 -7.69 14.15
N GLY A 18 -5.58 -8.83 13.70
CA GLY A 18 -5.11 -10.14 14.09
C GLY A 18 -3.64 -10.38 13.73
N ARG A 19 -3.22 -9.96 12.52
CA ARG A 19 -1.83 -10.10 12.06
C ARG A 19 -0.86 -9.19 12.83
N LEU A 20 -1.27 -7.95 13.14
CA LEU A 20 -0.46 -6.98 13.89
C LEU A 20 -0.22 -7.42 15.35
N ALA A 21 -1.10 -8.25 15.90
CA ALA A 21 -0.94 -8.79 17.25
C ALA A 21 0.12 -9.91 17.38
N GLU A 22 0.65 -10.41 16.26
CA GLU A 22 1.68 -11.45 16.29
C GLU A 22 3.03 -10.91 16.81
N SER A 23 3.82 -11.80 17.42
CA SER A 23 5.04 -11.41 18.12
C SER A 23 6.09 -10.74 17.23
N ASP A 24 6.15 -11.08 15.94
CA ASP A 24 7.09 -10.46 15.01
C ASP A 24 6.71 -9.01 14.72
N CYS A 25 5.43 -8.72 14.49
CA CYS A 25 4.93 -7.35 14.31
C CYS A 25 5.16 -6.49 15.55
N VAL A 26 4.86 -7.03 16.74
CA VAL A 26 5.05 -6.31 18.02
C VAL A 26 6.53 -6.03 18.30
N THR A 27 7.44 -6.92 17.88
CA THR A 27 8.87 -6.80 18.22
C THR A 27 9.73 -6.22 17.11
N ARG A 28 9.24 -6.16 15.86
CA ARG A 28 10.01 -5.71 14.70
C ARG A 28 9.32 -4.61 13.89
N GLY A 29 8.14 -4.16 14.32
CA GLY A 29 7.31 -3.23 13.57
C GLY A 29 6.67 -3.89 12.36
N TRP A 30 6.03 -3.07 11.53
CA TRP A 30 5.23 -3.52 10.40
C TRP A 30 5.11 -2.44 9.32
N LEU A 31 4.81 -2.88 8.09
CA LEU A 31 4.50 -2.02 6.96
C LEU A 31 3.19 -2.51 6.34
N LEU A 32 2.14 -1.71 6.41
CA LEU A 32 0.88 -1.98 5.74
C LEU A 32 0.89 -1.34 4.35
N ASP A 33 0.68 -2.16 3.33
CA ASP A 33 0.59 -1.75 1.93
C ASP A 33 -0.84 -1.93 1.45
N GLY A 34 -1.50 -0.81 1.12
CA GLY A 34 -2.87 -0.80 0.64
C GLY A 34 -3.94 -1.03 1.71
N PHE A 35 -3.63 -0.78 2.98
CA PHE A 35 -4.58 -0.67 4.09
C PHE A 35 -4.08 0.41 5.07
N PRO A 36 -4.96 1.29 5.60
CA PRO A 36 -6.38 1.44 5.30
C PRO A 36 -6.67 2.00 3.89
N ARG A 37 -7.89 1.76 3.37
CA ARG A 37 -8.40 2.32 2.11
C ARG A 37 -9.63 3.24 2.28
N THR A 38 -10.24 3.21 3.46
CA THR A 38 -11.40 4.03 3.82
C THR A 38 -11.16 4.69 5.19
N ALA A 39 -11.85 5.80 5.46
CA ALA A 39 -11.75 6.47 6.75
C ALA A 39 -12.18 5.56 7.92
N SER A 40 -13.21 4.73 7.73
CA SER A 40 -13.65 3.72 8.70
C SER A 40 -12.55 2.71 9.05
N GLN A 41 -11.80 2.22 8.06
CA GLN A 41 -10.65 1.34 8.30
C GLN A 41 -9.53 2.07 9.06
N ALA A 42 -9.28 3.34 8.74
CA ALA A 42 -8.28 4.15 9.45
C ALA A 42 -8.67 4.38 10.91
N GLU A 43 -9.92 4.77 11.18
CA GLU A 43 -10.45 4.93 12.55
C GLU A 43 -10.36 3.64 13.36
N ALA A 44 -10.68 2.50 12.73
CA ALA A 44 -10.58 1.19 13.37
C ALA A 44 -9.12 0.82 13.72
N LEU A 45 -8.17 1.06 12.79
CA LEU A 45 -6.74 0.85 13.03
C LEU A 45 -6.23 1.73 14.19
N LEU A 46 -6.57 3.02 14.17
CA LEU A 46 -6.15 3.99 15.17
C LEU A 46 -6.75 3.73 16.56
N SER A 47 -7.98 3.20 16.62
CA SER A 47 -8.66 2.90 17.89
C SER A 47 -8.29 1.52 18.45
N ALA A 48 -7.74 0.64 17.62
CA ALA A 48 -7.41 -0.72 18.00
C ALA A 48 -6.35 -0.78 19.11
N GLN A 49 -6.49 -1.77 19.99
CA GLN A 49 -5.57 -2.03 21.09
C GLN A 49 -5.30 -0.79 21.99
N GLY A 50 -6.27 0.12 22.09
CA GLY A 50 -6.12 1.37 22.86
C GLY A 50 -5.13 2.36 22.25
N GLY A 51 -5.01 2.40 20.92
CA GLY A 51 -4.10 3.28 20.20
C GLY A 51 -2.71 2.71 19.96
N ARG A 52 -2.45 1.46 20.35
CA ARG A 52 -1.14 0.80 20.18
C ARG A 52 -0.88 0.30 18.76
N ALA A 53 -1.91 0.17 17.94
CA ALA A 53 -1.79 -0.19 16.54
C ALA A 53 -1.71 1.05 15.62
N ALA A 54 -1.61 2.25 16.19
CA ALA A 54 -1.44 3.48 15.42
C ALA A 54 -0.02 3.50 14.82
N PRO A 55 0.12 3.74 13.50
CA PRO A 55 1.43 3.78 12.86
C PRO A 55 2.25 4.97 13.35
N ASP A 56 3.57 4.82 13.40
CA ASP A 56 4.51 5.92 13.67
C ASP A 56 4.52 6.95 12.53
N CYS A 57 4.29 6.48 11.28
CA CYS A 57 4.30 7.33 10.10
C CYS A 57 3.38 6.81 8.98
N VAL A 58 3.05 7.73 8.07
CA VAL A 58 2.28 7.43 6.86
C VAL A 58 3.08 7.94 5.68
N LEU A 59 3.21 7.11 4.65
CA LEU A 59 3.94 7.40 3.43
C LEU A 59 2.94 7.60 2.30
N GLU A 60 2.73 8.85 1.88
CA GLU A 60 1.89 9.18 0.73
C GLU A 60 2.73 9.24 -0.55
N LEU A 61 2.34 8.48 -1.58
CA LEU A 61 3.02 8.45 -2.86
C LEU A 61 2.25 9.25 -3.93
N GLU A 62 2.63 10.52 -4.07
CA GLU A 62 2.09 11.37 -5.14
C GLU A 62 2.64 10.94 -6.52
N VAL A 63 1.83 10.21 -7.28
CA VAL A 63 2.15 9.77 -8.65
C VAL A 63 1.02 10.18 -9.59
N PRO A 64 1.31 10.85 -10.72
CA PRO A 64 0.27 11.21 -11.68
C PRO A 64 -0.50 9.98 -12.20
N ASP A 65 -1.83 10.05 -12.27
CA ASP A 65 -2.70 8.96 -12.74
C ASP A 65 -2.23 8.32 -14.06
N LYS A 66 -1.79 9.16 -15.01
CA LYS A 66 -1.25 8.68 -16.31
C LYS A 66 -0.05 7.74 -16.16
N GLU A 67 0.80 7.99 -15.16
CA GLU A 67 1.97 7.17 -14.86
C GLU A 67 1.56 5.90 -14.13
N VAL A 68 0.55 5.98 -13.24
CA VAL A 68 -0.06 4.81 -12.58
C VAL A 68 -0.66 3.87 -13.64
N VAL A 69 -1.47 4.40 -14.56
CA VAL A 69 -2.06 3.62 -15.66
C VAL A 69 -0.97 2.98 -16.51
N ARG A 70 0.04 3.75 -16.93
CA ARG A 70 1.17 3.22 -17.72
C ARG A 70 1.86 2.06 -17.02
N ARG A 71 2.15 2.21 -15.72
CA ARG A 71 2.86 1.18 -14.92
C ARG A 71 2.03 -0.08 -14.70
N ILE A 72 0.74 0.05 -14.43
CA ILE A 72 -0.12 -1.11 -14.17
C ILE A 72 -0.45 -1.83 -15.50
N ALA A 73 -0.79 -1.11 -16.56
CA ALA A 73 -1.09 -1.70 -17.87
C ALA A 73 0.13 -2.43 -18.49
N GLY A 74 1.35 -1.93 -18.21
CA GLY A 74 2.60 -2.55 -18.64
C GLY A 74 3.04 -3.75 -17.81
N ARG A 75 2.36 -4.06 -16.69
CA ARG A 75 2.72 -5.14 -15.78
C ARG A 75 2.48 -6.51 -16.40
N ARG A 76 3.43 -7.43 -16.20
CA ARG A 76 3.35 -8.83 -16.61
C ARG A 76 3.73 -9.71 -15.43
N VAL A 77 3.09 -10.86 -15.30
CA VAL A 77 3.39 -11.82 -14.24
C VAL A 77 3.65 -13.17 -14.86
N ASP A 78 4.74 -13.79 -14.42
CA ASP A 78 5.01 -15.19 -14.74
C ASP A 78 4.10 -16.08 -13.87
N PRO A 79 3.15 -16.83 -14.46
CA PRO A 79 2.22 -17.65 -13.69
C PRO A 79 2.90 -18.81 -12.96
N VAL A 80 4.12 -19.19 -13.36
CA VAL A 80 4.87 -20.31 -12.75
C VAL A 80 5.65 -19.84 -11.52
N THR A 81 6.34 -18.70 -11.63
CA THR A 81 7.23 -18.20 -10.56
C THR A 81 6.61 -17.12 -9.69
N GLY A 82 5.49 -16.52 -10.14
CA GLY A 82 4.89 -15.35 -9.50
C GLY A 82 5.69 -14.06 -9.70
N LYS A 83 6.82 -14.10 -10.42
CA LYS A 83 7.66 -12.92 -10.65
C LYS A 83 6.94 -11.89 -11.52
N THR A 84 7.05 -10.63 -11.11
CA THR A 84 6.48 -9.49 -11.82
C THR A 84 7.53 -8.84 -12.72
N TYR A 85 7.15 -8.58 -13.96
CA TYR A 85 7.90 -7.88 -14.99
C TYR A 85 7.11 -6.66 -15.47
N HIS A 86 7.76 -5.81 -16.25
CA HIS A 86 7.12 -4.69 -16.92
C HIS A 86 7.66 -4.54 -18.34
N VAL A 87 6.78 -4.38 -19.33
CA VAL A 87 7.16 -4.35 -20.76
C VAL A 87 8.26 -3.33 -21.11
N GLU A 88 8.26 -2.16 -20.45
CA GLU A 88 9.30 -1.12 -20.63
C GLU A 88 10.40 -1.12 -19.55
N PHE A 89 10.03 -1.01 -18.27
CA PHE A 89 10.99 -0.76 -17.18
C PHE A 89 11.75 -1.99 -16.68
N ASN A 90 11.20 -3.19 -16.89
CA ASN A 90 11.82 -4.45 -16.46
C ASN A 90 11.32 -5.59 -17.36
N PRO A 91 11.73 -5.60 -18.65
CA PRO A 91 11.18 -6.53 -19.63
C PRO A 91 11.49 -7.98 -19.23
N PRO A 92 10.55 -8.91 -19.48
CA PRO A 92 10.79 -10.32 -19.21
C PRO A 92 11.96 -10.85 -20.04
N PRO A 93 12.81 -11.72 -19.47
CA PRO A 93 13.87 -12.38 -20.24
C PRO A 93 13.28 -13.35 -21.28
N LYS A 94 14.08 -13.68 -22.30
CA LYS A 94 13.63 -14.44 -23.49
C LYS A 94 13.08 -15.84 -23.17
N ASP A 95 13.52 -16.44 -22.08
CA ASP A 95 13.08 -17.76 -21.63
C ASP A 95 11.67 -17.74 -20.99
N VAL A 96 11.17 -16.56 -20.61
CA VAL A 96 9.86 -16.40 -19.97
C VAL A 96 8.90 -15.48 -20.72
N VAL A 97 9.39 -14.72 -21.71
CA VAL A 97 8.60 -13.69 -22.43
C VAL A 97 7.28 -14.22 -23.00
N ASP A 98 7.26 -15.45 -23.52
CA ASP A 98 6.07 -16.03 -24.14
C ASP A 98 5.04 -16.55 -23.14
N ARG A 99 5.43 -16.73 -21.86
CA ARG A 99 4.54 -17.26 -20.81
C ARG A 99 4.02 -16.20 -19.84
N VAL A 100 4.64 -15.02 -19.78
CA VAL A 100 4.18 -13.98 -18.89
C VAL A 100 2.84 -13.44 -19.36
N VAL A 101 1.93 -13.21 -18.41
CA VAL A 101 0.56 -12.75 -18.70
C VAL A 101 0.29 -11.42 -18.02
N GLN A 102 -0.58 -10.62 -18.60
CA GLN A 102 -1.17 -9.47 -17.90
C GLN A 102 -2.22 -10.00 -16.92
N ARG A 103 -2.32 -9.41 -15.72
CA ARG A 103 -3.36 -9.81 -14.78
C ARG A 103 -4.73 -9.36 -15.30
N ASN A 104 -5.77 -10.12 -14.96
CA ASN A 104 -7.15 -9.83 -15.37
C ASN A 104 -7.68 -8.50 -14.83
N ASP A 105 -7.05 -7.93 -13.81
CA ASP A 105 -7.40 -6.67 -13.18
C ASP A 105 -6.54 -5.47 -13.65
N ASP A 106 -5.58 -5.70 -14.53
CA ASP A 106 -4.68 -4.67 -15.07
C ASP A 106 -5.19 -4.07 -16.39
N THR A 107 -6.50 -4.14 -16.65
CA THR A 107 -7.11 -3.47 -17.82
C THR A 107 -7.30 -1.98 -17.54
N GLU A 108 -7.25 -1.16 -18.58
CA GLU A 108 -7.34 0.29 -18.42
C GLU A 108 -8.64 0.72 -17.72
N GLU A 109 -9.77 0.10 -18.06
CA GLU A 109 -11.07 0.40 -17.45
C GLU A 109 -11.10 0.09 -15.95
N LYS A 110 -10.49 -1.04 -15.55
CA LYS A 110 -10.40 -1.44 -14.14
C LYS A 110 -9.44 -0.55 -13.37
N ILE A 111 -8.33 -0.13 -13.99
CA ILE A 111 -7.38 0.80 -13.38
C ILE A 111 -8.05 2.16 -13.15
N GLN A 112 -8.76 2.69 -14.14
CA GLN A 112 -9.50 3.95 -14.02
C GLN A 112 -10.57 3.90 -12.93
N THR A 113 -11.28 2.77 -12.83
CA THR A 113 -12.27 2.55 -11.76
C THR A 113 -11.61 2.60 -10.38
N ARG A 114 -10.45 1.94 -10.22
CA ARG A 114 -9.68 1.95 -8.96
C ARG A 114 -9.14 3.34 -8.61
N LEU A 115 -8.63 4.09 -9.60
CA LEU A 115 -8.17 5.46 -9.39
C LEU A 115 -9.32 6.38 -8.95
N THR A 116 -10.48 6.26 -9.58
CA THR A 116 -11.68 7.01 -9.18
C THR A 116 -12.07 6.72 -7.73
N GLN A 117 -12.09 5.43 -7.34
CA GLN A 117 -12.39 5.02 -5.97
C GLN A 117 -11.33 5.53 -4.98
N PHE A 118 -10.05 5.44 -5.34
CA PHE A 118 -8.95 5.97 -4.52
C PHE A 118 -9.14 7.47 -4.26
N HIS A 119 -9.30 8.28 -5.31
CA HIS A 119 -9.49 9.73 -5.18
C HIS A 119 -10.75 10.11 -4.40
N ALA A 120 -11.81 9.29 -4.46
CA ALA A 120 -13.03 9.52 -3.68
C ALA A 120 -12.84 9.33 -2.17
N HIS A 121 -11.81 8.60 -1.74
CA HIS A 121 -11.57 8.25 -0.33
C HIS A 121 -10.27 8.81 0.24
N ALA A 122 -9.28 9.12 -0.61
CA ALA A 122 -7.92 9.51 -0.22
C ALA A 122 -7.92 10.73 0.70
N ASP A 123 -8.60 11.81 0.33
CA ASP A 123 -8.65 13.05 1.13
C ASP A 123 -9.20 12.80 2.54
N ALA A 124 -10.33 12.09 2.63
CA ALA A 124 -10.96 11.79 3.91
C ALA A 124 -10.07 10.89 4.80
N LEU A 125 -9.37 9.94 4.17
CA LEU A 125 -8.46 9.04 4.85
C LEU A 125 -7.22 9.77 5.37
N LEU A 126 -6.58 10.59 4.54
CA LEU A 126 -5.42 11.39 4.94
C LEU A 126 -5.77 12.33 6.10
N LEU A 127 -6.89 13.04 6.00
CA LEU A 127 -7.38 13.91 7.07
C LEU A 127 -7.62 13.14 8.38
N SER A 128 -8.16 11.92 8.32
CA SER A 128 -8.38 11.10 9.51
C SER A 128 -7.06 10.70 10.20
N LEU A 129 -6.05 10.35 9.41
CA LEU A 129 -4.72 9.98 9.92
C LEU A 129 -3.97 11.20 10.45
N GLU A 130 -4.03 12.33 9.77
CA GLU A 130 -3.46 13.61 10.22
C GLU A 130 -4.03 14.04 11.57
N TYR A 131 -5.35 13.97 11.73
CA TYR A 131 -6.02 14.39 12.95
C TYR A 131 -5.59 13.56 14.16
N SER A 132 -5.45 12.23 13.99
CA SER A 132 -5.12 11.32 15.07
C SER A 132 -3.63 11.21 15.37
N LEU A 133 -2.76 11.32 14.36
CA LEU A 133 -1.29 11.19 14.52
C LEU A 133 -0.59 12.53 14.81
N GLY A 134 -1.27 13.66 14.54
CA GLY A 134 -0.70 15.00 14.73
C GLY A 134 0.51 15.26 13.82
N SER A 135 1.51 15.99 14.32
CA SER A 135 2.70 16.41 13.55
C SER A 135 3.72 15.29 13.22
N SER A 136 3.41 14.03 13.55
CA SER A 136 4.23 12.86 13.19
C SER A 136 4.01 12.39 11.77
N LEU A 137 3.09 13.01 11.02
CA LEU A 137 2.90 12.74 9.61
C LEU A 137 4.12 13.22 8.80
N LEU A 138 5.04 12.31 8.52
CA LEU A 138 6.08 12.51 7.52
C LEU A 138 5.45 12.35 6.13
N LEU A 139 4.75 13.38 5.67
CA LEU A 139 4.47 13.56 4.25
C LEU A 139 5.82 13.71 3.55
N LEU A 140 6.39 12.61 3.08
CA LEU A 140 7.61 12.65 2.29
C LEU A 140 7.24 13.28 0.95
N PRO A 141 7.69 14.52 0.65
CA PRO A 141 7.31 15.15 -0.59
C PRO A 141 7.99 14.41 -1.73
N ARG A 142 7.17 13.85 -2.63
CA ARG A 142 7.54 13.39 -3.98
C ARG A 142 8.61 12.29 -4.04
N VAL A 143 8.24 11.06 -3.73
CA VAL A 143 9.03 9.88 -4.11
C VAL A 143 8.47 9.29 -5.40
N VAL A 144 8.71 9.95 -6.53
CA VAL A 144 8.15 9.52 -7.84
C VAL A 144 8.78 8.20 -8.35
N LEU A 145 9.95 7.77 -7.88
CA LEU A 145 10.68 6.66 -8.54
C LEU A 145 11.59 5.79 -7.65
N GLN A 146 11.50 5.88 -6.31
CA GLN A 146 12.48 5.22 -5.43
C GLN A 146 11.82 4.55 -4.20
N LEU A 147 10.82 3.69 -4.43
CA LEU A 147 10.34 2.76 -3.39
C LEU A 147 11.49 1.93 -2.78
N PHE A 148 12.55 1.63 -3.55
CA PHE A 148 13.72 0.91 -3.06
C PHE A 148 14.63 1.72 -2.11
N GLN A 149 14.65 3.05 -2.21
CA GLN A 149 15.56 3.88 -1.42
C GLN A 149 14.88 4.43 -0.17
N CYS A 150 13.57 4.68 -0.25
CA CYS A 150 12.76 5.08 0.91
C CYS A 150 12.65 3.95 1.94
N ALA A 151 12.51 2.69 1.51
CA ALA A 151 12.59 1.52 2.40
C ALA A 151 13.96 1.40 3.11
N CYS A 152 15.04 1.81 2.45
CA CYS A 152 16.38 1.85 3.05
C CYS A 152 16.54 2.99 4.06
N GLU A 153 15.97 4.17 3.81
CA GLU A 153 15.99 5.28 4.77
C GLU A 153 15.04 5.06 5.96
N PHE A 154 13.93 4.35 5.75
CA PHE A 154 12.99 3.90 6.79
C PHE A 154 13.68 3.02 7.83
N SER A 155 14.63 2.18 7.41
CA SER A 155 15.43 1.35 8.33
C SER A 155 16.28 2.16 9.34
N GLY A 156 16.36 3.50 9.21
CA GLY A 156 17.13 4.37 10.09
C GLY A 156 16.34 5.16 11.15
N ARG A 157 15.00 5.18 11.13
CA ARG A 157 14.19 6.00 12.07
C ARG A 157 13.35 5.14 13.00
N HIS A 158 13.86 4.89 14.19
CA HIS A 158 13.26 3.97 15.15
C HIS A 158 12.25 4.71 16.05
N GLY A 159 11.06 4.14 16.24
CA GLY A 159 10.13 4.56 17.28
C GLY A 159 10.66 4.21 18.68
N PRO A 160 9.91 4.49 19.77
CA PRO A 160 10.32 4.19 21.14
C PRO A 160 10.60 2.69 21.39
N SER A 161 10.14 1.80 20.50
CA SER A 161 10.39 0.35 20.49
C SER A 161 11.67 -0.07 19.75
N GLY A 162 12.37 0.83 19.05
CA GLY A 162 13.52 0.46 18.22
C GLY A 162 13.18 0.00 16.80
N TYR A 163 11.91 0.02 16.40
CA TYR A 163 11.45 -0.38 15.07
C TYR A 163 10.44 0.63 14.53
N SER A 164 10.08 0.51 13.25
CA SER A 164 9.26 1.51 12.56
C SER A 164 7.97 0.88 12.07
N GLU A 165 6.84 1.51 12.40
CA GLU A 165 5.50 1.09 11.97
C GLU A 165 4.97 2.09 10.93
N ALA A 166 4.55 1.60 9.76
CA ALA A 166 4.18 2.47 8.65
C ALA A 166 3.02 1.95 7.81
N VAL A 167 2.30 2.91 7.23
CA VAL A 167 1.28 2.69 6.20
C VAL A 167 1.75 3.36 4.91
N ILE A 168 1.54 2.70 3.77
CA ILE A 168 1.71 3.31 2.43
C ILE A 168 0.34 3.62 1.84
N LEU A 169 0.18 4.87 1.40
CA LEU A 169 -0.98 5.39 0.69
C LEU A 169 -0.60 5.78 -0.75
#